data_AF-A0A8E2E097-F1
#
_entry.id   AF-A0A8E2E097-F1
#
_cell.length_a   1.000
_cell.length_b   1.000
_cell.length_c   1.000
_cell.angle_alpha   90.00
_cell.angle_beta   90.00
_cell.angle_gamma   90.00
#
_symmetry.space_group_name_H-M   'P 1'
#
loop_
_entity.id
_entity.type
_entity.pdbx_description
1 polymer ?
#
loop_
_entity_poly.entity_id
_entity_poly.type
_entity_poly.pdbx_seq_one_letter_code
_entity_poly.pdbx_strand_id
1 'polypeptide(L)'
;SAVESILDRYRDLLPAAPGDNNTYSFGSIGKHNVVVASLGTGDYGTVSASGVPNHMRRPFQNIRFGLMVEIAGGISRPKEKDGDVRLGDILVGCANGVPSVINYRLGKSDLDGIRYQDRNLQNHPRQFKKAVSALKTQHEREGPTYLENLDSMFHKNPRLDRPQIFVDYYNYPKALDYLFKTDFVY
;
A
#
# COMPACT_ATOMS: atom_id res chain seq x y z
N SER A 1 10.05 6.47 -10.63
CA SER A 1 8.73 6.79 -10.00
C SER A 1 8.94 7.04 -8.51
N ALA A 2 7.96 7.59 -7.77
CA ALA A 2 8.09 7.78 -6.30
C ALA A 2 8.21 6.45 -5.51
N VAL A 3 7.70 5.35 -6.07
CA VAL A 3 7.84 4.02 -5.46
C VAL A 3 9.26 3.46 -5.65
N GLU A 4 9.89 3.80 -6.76
CA GLU A 4 11.28 3.40 -7.05
C GLU A 4 12.30 4.16 -6.20
N SER A 5 12.00 5.38 -5.73
CA SER A 5 12.93 6.15 -4.90
C SER A 5 13.16 5.57 -3.51
N ILE A 6 12.31 4.64 -3.07
CA ILE A 6 12.48 3.95 -1.78
C ILE A 6 13.53 2.83 -1.86
N LEU A 7 13.93 2.40 -3.06
CA LEU A 7 14.90 1.33 -3.23
C LEU A 7 16.29 1.79 -2.79
N ASP A 8 16.99 0.96 -2.01
CA ASP A 8 18.37 1.24 -1.59
C ASP A 8 19.35 1.16 -2.77
N ARG A 9 19.06 0.29 -3.74
CA ARG A 9 19.85 0.08 -4.95
C ARG A 9 18.94 -0.25 -6.13
N TYR A 10 19.26 0.31 -7.28
CA TYR A 10 18.65 -0.03 -8.57
C TYR A 10 19.39 -1.20 -9.23
N ARG A 11 18.66 -1.98 -10.02
CA ARG A 11 19.21 -3.00 -10.92
C ARG A 11 18.63 -2.81 -12.32
N ASP A 12 19.37 -3.30 -13.31
CA ASP A 12 19.00 -3.16 -14.71
C ASP A 12 17.66 -3.82 -15.04
N LEU A 13 17.00 -3.28 -16.06
CA LEU A 13 15.72 -3.75 -16.58
C LEU A 13 15.88 -5.17 -17.14
N LEU A 14 15.08 -6.11 -16.64
CA LEU A 14 14.86 -7.38 -17.32
C LEU A 14 13.78 -7.20 -18.39
N PRO A 15 13.97 -7.78 -19.60
CA PRO A 15 12.94 -7.75 -20.61
C PRO A 15 11.67 -8.45 -20.11
N ALA A 16 10.52 -7.82 -20.35
CA ALA A 16 9.23 -8.42 -20.04
C ALA A 16 9.05 -9.74 -20.82
N ALA A 17 8.39 -10.72 -20.21
CA ALA A 17 8.11 -11.98 -20.88
C ALA A 17 7.18 -11.75 -22.09
N PRO A 18 7.24 -12.58 -23.14
CA PRO A 18 6.30 -12.48 -24.26
C PRO A 18 4.84 -12.48 -23.77
N GLY A 19 4.08 -11.45 -24.15
CA GLY A 19 2.69 -11.24 -23.73
C GLY A 19 2.52 -10.58 -22.35
N ASP A 20 3.59 -10.08 -21.75
CA ASP A 20 3.56 -9.24 -20.56
C ASP A 20 3.76 -7.77 -20.94
N ASN A 21 2.69 -6.98 -20.80
CA ASN A 21 2.70 -5.54 -21.11
C ASN A 21 3.05 -4.68 -19.90
N ASN A 22 3.46 -5.27 -18.77
CA ASN A 22 3.83 -4.53 -17.57
C ASN A 22 5.26 -4.00 -17.66
N THR A 23 5.49 -2.85 -17.03
CA THR A 23 6.84 -2.31 -16.82
C THR A 23 7.31 -2.66 -15.42
N TYR A 24 8.53 -3.18 -15.31
CA TYR A 24 9.12 -3.56 -14.02
C TYR A 24 10.38 -2.78 -13.72
N SER A 25 10.52 -2.42 -12.45
CA SER A 25 11.73 -1.83 -11.89
C SER A 25 12.32 -2.76 -10.84
N PHE A 26 13.65 -2.85 -10.81
CA PHE A 26 14.37 -3.83 -10.01
C PHE A 26 15.27 -3.15 -9.00
N GLY A 27 15.37 -3.75 -7.81
CA GLY A 27 16.27 -3.24 -6.80
C GLY A 27 16.35 -4.08 -5.54
N SER A 28 16.74 -3.42 -4.46
CA SER A 28 16.78 -4.02 -3.14
C SER A 28 16.36 -3.05 -2.04
N ILE A 29 15.77 -3.58 -0.97
CA ILE A 29 15.56 -2.90 0.30
C ILE A 29 16.16 -3.78 1.39
N GLY A 30 17.17 -3.27 2.08
CA GLY A 30 18.03 -4.05 2.97
C GLY A 30 18.57 -5.30 2.29
N LYS A 31 18.25 -6.47 2.85
CA LYS A 31 18.65 -7.79 2.33
C LYS A 31 17.66 -8.42 1.34
N HIS A 32 16.59 -7.72 0.98
CA HIS A 32 15.52 -8.24 0.15
C HIS A 32 15.64 -7.71 -1.28
N ASN A 33 15.62 -8.60 -2.26
CA ASN A 33 15.45 -8.21 -3.66
C ASN A 33 13.98 -7.85 -3.89
N VAL A 34 13.73 -6.73 -4.57
CA VAL A 34 12.40 -6.17 -4.80
C VAL A 34 12.19 -5.98 -6.30
N VAL A 35 11.00 -6.36 -6.77
CA VAL A 35 10.50 -6.04 -8.10
C VAL A 35 9.27 -5.16 -7.92
N VAL A 36 9.27 -3.99 -8.53
CA VAL A 36 8.15 -3.05 -8.54
C VAL A 36 7.50 -3.12 -9.91
N ALA A 37 6.20 -3.40 -9.96
CA ALA A 37 5.43 -3.31 -11.19
C ALA A 37 4.78 -1.93 -11.28
N SER A 38 5.03 -1.22 -12.38
CA SER A 38 4.34 0.04 -12.68
C SER A 38 3.17 -0.25 -13.61
N LEU A 39 2.00 0.28 -13.26
CA LEU A 39 0.89 0.39 -14.20
C LEU A 39 1.25 1.46 -15.25
N GLY A 40 0.70 1.29 -16.46
CA GLY A 40 0.86 2.26 -17.55
C GLY A 40 0.30 3.63 -17.16
N THR A 41 0.76 4.69 -17.84
CA THR A 41 0.21 6.03 -17.62
C THR A 41 -1.27 6.05 -17.98
N GLY A 42 -2.14 6.40 -17.02
CA GLY A 42 -3.59 6.41 -17.20
C GLY A 42 -4.31 5.14 -16.73
N ASP A 43 -3.56 4.07 -16.42
CA ASP A 43 -4.11 2.88 -15.79
C ASP A 43 -4.13 3.05 -14.27
N TYR A 44 -5.33 3.11 -13.69
CA TYR A 44 -5.51 3.22 -12.24
C TYR A 44 -6.59 2.27 -11.73
N GLY A 45 -6.41 1.82 -10.49
CA GLY A 45 -7.39 1.04 -9.75
C GLY A 45 -7.22 -0.47 -9.83
N THR A 46 -8.00 -1.15 -8.99
CA THR A 46 -7.94 -2.59 -8.72
C THR A 46 -8.07 -3.45 -9.98
N VAL A 47 -8.85 -3.00 -10.97
CA VAL A 47 -9.07 -3.76 -12.21
C VAL A 47 -7.80 -3.81 -13.04
N SER A 48 -7.14 -2.67 -13.27
CA SER A 48 -5.88 -2.62 -14.02
C SER A 48 -4.75 -3.33 -13.28
N ALA A 49 -4.77 -3.33 -11.94
CA ALA A 49 -3.78 -4.04 -11.13
C ALA A 49 -4.01 -5.56 -11.02
N SER A 50 -5.23 -6.05 -11.25
CA SER A 50 -5.63 -7.44 -10.94
C SER A 50 -4.85 -8.51 -11.73
N GLY A 51 -4.34 -8.18 -12.92
CA GLY A 51 -3.55 -9.08 -13.75
C GLY A 51 -2.05 -9.12 -13.41
N VAL A 52 -1.52 -8.04 -12.82
CA VAL A 52 -0.08 -7.85 -12.62
C VAL A 52 0.58 -9.00 -11.86
N PRO A 53 0.05 -9.50 -10.73
CA PRO A 53 0.68 -10.60 -10.01
C PRO A 53 0.78 -11.89 -10.84
N ASN A 54 -0.20 -12.15 -11.71
CA ASN A 54 -0.19 -13.33 -12.58
C ASN A 54 0.85 -13.20 -13.70
N HIS A 55 1.04 -12.00 -14.23
CA HIS A 55 2.09 -11.72 -15.21
C HIS A 55 3.49 -11.80 -14.58
N MET A 56 3.67 -11.27 -13.37
CA MET A 56 4.95 -11.30 -12.63
C MET A 56 5.45 -12.71 -12.30
N ARG A 57 4.54 -13.67 -12.11
CA ARG A 57 4.90 -15.05 -11.74
C ARG A 57 5.75 -15.77 -12.79
N ARG A 58 5.58 -15.43 -14.07
CA ARG A 58 6.29 -16.08 -15.18
C ARG A 58 7.77 -15.67 -15.25
N PRO A 59 8.13 -14.36 -15.33
CA PRO A 59 9.52 -13.92 -15.35
C PRO A 59 10.21 -13.99 -13.98
N PHE A 60 9.46 -13.96 -12.87
CA PHE A 60 10.04 -13.89 -11.52
C PHE A 60 9.66 -15.07 -10.64
N GLN A 61 10.21 -16.24 -10.97
CA GLN A 61 9.92 -17.50 -10.27
C GLN A 61 10.34 -17.50 -8.79
N ASN A 62 11.24 -16.60 -8.39
CA ASN A 62 11.72 -16.48 -7.01
C ASN A 62 10.91 -15.52 -6.15
N ILE A 63 9.78 -14.97 -6.64
CA ILE A 63 8.88 -14.16 -5.81
C ILE A 63 8.27 -15.04 -4.71
N ARG A 64 8.53 -14.67 -3.45
CA ARG A 64 8.00 -15.39 -2.28
C ARG A 64 6.70 -14.79 -1.76
N PHE A 65 6.50 -13.49 -1.96
CA PHE A 65 5.34 -12.74 -1.52
C PHE A 65 5.26 -11.39 -2.24
N GLY A 66 4.07 -10.78 -2.23
CA GLY A 66 3.83 -9.44 -2.75
C GLY A 66 3.25 -8.53 -1.67
N LEU A 67 3.52 -7.23 -1.80
CA LEU A 67 2.89 -6.16 -1.02
C LEU A 67 2.07 -5.31 -2.00
N MET A 68 0.84 -5.00 -1.62
CA MET A 68 -0.02 -4.06 -2.36
C MET A 68 -0.03 -2.75 -1.59
N VAL A 69 0.32 -1.66 -2.28
CA VAL A 69 0.39 -0.31 -1.71
C VAL A 69 -0.56 0.56 -2.50
N GLU A 70 -1.54 1.16 -1.83
CA GLU A 70 -2.55 2.00 -2.43
C GLU A 70 -2.78 3.24 -1.55
N ILE A 71 -3.29 4.30 -2.17
CA ILE A 71 -3.82 5.47 -1.45
C ILE A 71 -5.30 5.20 -1.20
N ALA A 72 -5.73 5.31 0.05
CA ALA A 72 -7.11 5.11 0.45
C ALA A 72 -7.70 6.38 1.07
N GLY A 73 -9.00 6.57 0.89
CA GLY A 73 -9.77 7.52 1.70
C GLY A 73 -10.09 6.90 3.06
N GLY A 74 -9.94 7.68 4.12
CA GLY A 74 -10.31 7.30 5.48
C GLY A 74 -11.73 7.71 5.84
N ILE A 75 -12.40 6.93 6.69
CA ILE A 75 -13.68 7.31 7.29
C ILE A 75 -13.44 7.36 8.80
N SER A 76 -13.22 8.57 9.30
CA SER A 76 -12.93 8.81 10.71
C SER A 76 -14.19 8.60 11.55
N ARG A 77 -14.04 7.85 12.65
CA ARG A 77 -15.06 7.57 13.66
C ARG A 77 -14.56 8.08 15.01
N PRO A 78 -14.49 9.40 15.23
CA PRO A 78 -13.87 10.00 16.41
C PRO A 78 -14.58 9.65 17.73
N LYS A 79 -15.78 9.06 17.67
CA LYS A 79 -16.52 8.56 18.84
C LYS A 79 -16.06 7.16 19.28
N GLU A 80 -15.30 6.45 18.46
CA GLU A 80 -14.74 5.13 18.76
C GLU A 80 -13.31 5.30 19.28
N LYS A 81 -12.92 4.49 20.28
CA LYS A 81 -11.62 4.61 21.00
C LYS A 81 -10.38 4.53 20.08
N ASP A 82 -10.52 3.86 18.93
CA ASP A 82 -9.47 3.67 17.93
C ASP A 82 -9.93 4.08 16.52
N GLY A 83 -10.97 4.94 16.44
CA GLY A 83 -11.59 5.35 15.18
C GLY A 83 -11.02 6.62 14.56
N ASP A 84 -10.01 7.24 15.19
CA ASP A 84 -9.37 8.46 14.65
C ASP A 84 -8.38 8.07 13.55
N VAL A 85 -8.83 8.21 12.30
CA VAL A 85 -8.02 8.04 11.09
C VAL A 85 -7.87 9.40 10.43
N ARG A 86 -6.64 9.81 10.15
CA ARG A 86 -6.30 11.13 9.60
C ARG A 86 -5.55 11.04 8.29
N LEU A 87 -5.56 12.16 7.54
CA LEU A 87 -4.71 12.28 6.36
C LEU A 87 -3.24 12.11 6.73
N GLY A 88 -2.55 11.25 5.98
CA GLY A 88 -1.14 10.90 6.23
C GLY A 88 -0.95 9.63 7.07
N ASP A 89 -2.00 9.07 7.67
CA ASP A 89 -1.91 7.79 8.38
C ASP A 89 -1.58 6.64 7.43
N ILE A 90 -0.70 5.74 7.87
CA ILE A 90 -0.37 4.51 7.17
C ILE A 90 -1.15 3.35 7.80
N LEU A 91 -2.11 2.81 7.06
CA LEU A 91 -2.87 1.64 7.48
C LEU A 91 -2.19 0.35 7.03
N VAL A 92 -1.98 -0.57 7.97
CA VAL A 92 -1.38 -1.88 7.70
C VAL A 92 -2.41 -2.97 7.96
N GLY A 93 -2.94 -3.55 6.88
CA GLY A 93 -3.89 -4.64 6.98
C GLY A 93 -3.22 -5.95 7.42
N CYS A 94 -3.50 -6.40 8.65
CA CYS A 94 -3.02 -7.70 9.15
C CYS A 94 -4.17 -8.53 9.75
N ALA A 95 -4.76 -9.39 8.95
CA ALA A 95 -5.82 -10.31 9.35
C ALA A 95 -5.39 -11.32 10.41
N ASN A 96 -6.23 -11.47 11.45
CA ASN A 96 -6.09 -12.44 12.52
C ASN A 96 -7.41 -13.20 12.74
N GLY A 97 -7.83 -13.99 11.75
CA GLY A 97 -9.12 -14.70 11.77
C GLY A 97 -10.31 -13.86 11.27
N VAL A 98 -10.11 -12.56 11.04
CA VAL A 98 -11.05 -11.63 10.41
C VAL A 98 -10.33 -10.92 9.26
N PRO A 99 -10.96 -10.72 8.09
CA PRO A 99 -10.34 -9.97 7.00
C PRO A 99 -9.97 -8.56 7.44
N SER A 100 -8.76 -8.12 7.10
CA SER A 100 -8.31 -6.73 7.30
C SER A 100 -8.76 -5.78 6.20
N VAL A 101 -9.19 -6.34 5.06
CA VAL A 101 -9.67 -5.60 3.88
C VAL A 101 -10.96 -6.25 3.40
N ILE A 102 -11.97 -5.43 3.09
CA ILE A 102 -13.27 -5.86 2.60
C ILE A 102 -13.50 -5.19 1.24
N ASN A 103 -13.61 -6.01 0.19
CA ASN A 103 -13.86 -5.53 -1.17
C ASN A 103 -15.36 -5.36 -1.42
N TYR A 104 -15.89 -4.15 -1.20
CA TYR A 104 -17.31 -3.84 -1.43
C TYR A 104 -17.73 -3.84 -2.91
N ARG A 105 -16.77 -3.76 -3.85
CA ARG A 105 -17.04 -3.82 -5.30
C ARG A 105 -17.47 -5.20 -5.80
N LEU A 106 -17.24 -6.26 -5.03
CA LEU A 106 -17.69 -7.61 -5.36
C LEU A 106 -19.15 -7.87 -4.92
N GLY A 107 -19.96 -6.81 -4.84
CA GLY A 107 -21.34 -6.83 -4.41
C GLY A 107 -22.23 -6.06 -5.37
N LYS A 108 -22.64 -6.71 -6.46
CA LYS A 108 -23.94 -6.43 -7.09
C LYS A 108 -24.59 -7.77 -7.45
N SER A 109 -25.89 -7.83 -7.14
CA SER A 109 -26.89 -8.94 -7.19
C SER A 109 -26.82 -9.94 -6.03
N ASP A 110 -27.83 -10.15 -5.16
CA ASP A 110 -29.20 -9.65 -5.07
C ASP A 110 -29.66 -9.67 -3.59
N LEU A 111 -30.60 -8.76 -3.28
CA LEU A 111 -31.62 -8.63 -2.21
C LEU A 111 -31.63 -9.45 -0.88
N ASP A 112 -30.79 -10.44 -0.62
CA ASP A 112 -30.99 -11.41 0.48
C ASP A 112 -29.79 -11.60 1.43
N GLY A 113 -29.07 -10.52 1.73
CA GLY A 113 -28.33 -10.44 3.00
C GLY A 113 -27.21 -11.46 3.23
N ILE A 114 -26.32 -11.69 2.26
CA ILE A 114 -25.08 -12.44 2.50
C ILE A 114 -23.82 -11.59 2.27
N ARG A 115 -23.00 -11.53 3.32
CA ARG A 115 -21.63 -10.99 3.35
C ARG A 115 -20.67 -11.96 2.66
N TYR A 116 -20.18 -11.59 1.48
CA TYR A 116 -19.01 -12.26 0.89
C TYR A 116 -17.74 -11.55 1.37
N GLN A 117 -17.18 -12.05 2.48
CA GLN A 117 -15.80 -11.76 2.84
C GLN A 117 -14.88 -12.41 1.79
N ASP A 118 -14.04 -11.62 1.16
CA ASP A 118 -12.93 -12.13 0.36
C ASP A 118 -12.00 -12.94 1.29
N ARG A 119 -12.22 -14.27 1.34
CA ARG A 119 -11.55 -15.16 2.31
C ARG A 119 -10.04 -15.23 2.07
N ASN A 120 -9.57 -14.78 0.90
CA ASN A 120 -8.15 -14.78 0.54
C ASN A 120 -7.32 -13.74 1.32
N LEU A 121 -7.96 -12.75 1.95
CA LEU A 121 -7.31 -11.75 2.80
C LEU A 121 -7.42 -12.07 4.29
N GLN A 122 -7.99 -13.23 4.66
CA GLN A 122 -8.15 -13.63 6.07
C GLN A 122 -6.86 -14.19 6.68
N ASN A 123 -5.92 -14.66 5.86
CA ASN A 123 -4.73 -15.38 6.33
C ASN A 123 -3.46 -14.90 5.63
N HIS A 124 -2.80 -13.89 6.22
CA HIS A 124 -1.44 -13.53 5.80
C HIS A 124 -0.41 -14.57 6.25
N PRO A 125 0.64 -14.85 5.45
CA PRO A 125 1.76 -15.69 5.85
C PRO A 125 2.32 -15.32 7.23
N ARG A 126 2.72 -16.33 8.02
CA ARG A 126 3.26 -16.13 9.39
C ARG A 126 4.41 -15.12 9.45
N GLN A 127 5.23 -15.06 8.40
CA GLN A 127 6.35 -14.12 8.30
C GLN A 127 5.86 -12.66 8.33
N PHE A 128 4.76 -12.35 7.64
CA PHE A 128 4.17 -11.02 7.67
C PHE A 128 3.56 -10.67 9.01
N LYS A 129 2.84 -11.61 9.64
CA LYS A 129 2.28 -11.38 10.98
C LYS A 129 3.38 -11.03 11.99
N LYS A 130 4.51 -11.73 11.94
CA LYS A 130 5.70 -11.43 12.75
C LYS A 130 6.30 -10.06 12.41
N ALA A 131 6.43 -9.74 11.13
CA ALA A 131 6.96 -8.45 10.69
C ALA A 131 6.08 -7.28 11.14
N VAL A 132 4.76 -7.39 11.00
CA VAL A 132 3.79 -6.37 11.47
C VAL A 132 3.83 -6.25 12.99
N SER A 133 3.92 -7.36 13.72
CA SER A 133 4.08 -7.32 15.18
C SER A 133 5.37 -6.61 15.58
N ALA A 134 6.49 -6.90 14.92
CA ALA A 134 7.76 -6.23 15.18
C ALA A 134 7.70 -4.74 14.84
N LEU A 135 7.07 -4.38 13.71
CA LEU A 135 6.85 -2.99 13.30
C LEU A 135 5.99 -2.23 14.32
N LYS A 136 4.91 -2.87 14.82
CA LYS A 136 4.06 -2.30 15.88
C LYS A 136 4.85 -2.05 17.16
N THR A 137 5.62 -3.04 17.63
CA THR A 137 6.46 -2.87 18.83
C THR A 137 7.52 -1.78 18.64
N GLN A 138 8.14 -1.70 17.47
CA GLN A 138 9.07 -0.62 17.16
C GLN A 138 8.37 0.74 17.17
N HIS A 139 7.19 0.85 16.55
CA HIS A 139 6.41 2.08 16.52
C HIS A 139 5.99 2.56 17.93
N GLU A 140 5.58 1.64 18.81
CA GLU A 140 5.27 1.95 20.21
C GLU A 140 6.50 2.43 20.98
N ARG A 141 7.70 1.95 20.63
CA ARG A 141 8.96 2.29 21.30
C ARG A 141 9.58 3.59 20.81
N GLU A 142 9.60 3.80 19.49
CA GLU A 142 10.39 4.84 18.82
C GLU A 142 9.51 5.89 18.13
N GLY A 143 8.21 5.62 17.98
CA GLY A 143 7.30 6.45 17.18
C GLY A 143 7.38 6.14 15.67
N PRO A 144 6.84 7.03 14.82
CA PRO A 144 6.79 6.84 13.37
C PRO A 144 8.17 7.02 12.70
N THR A 145 8.81 5.93 12.31
CA THR A 145 10.10 5.96 11.58
C THR A 145 9.95 6.21 10.07
N TYR A 146 8.73 6.18 9.54
CA TYR A 146 8.50 6.38 8.10
C TYR A 146 8.81 7.81 7.66
N LEU A 147 8.72 8.80 8.56
CA LEU A 147 9.08 10.19 8.27
C LEU A 147 10.57 10.32 7.97
N GLU A 148 11.42 9.70 8.79
CA GLU A 148 12.88 9.66 8.56
C GLU A 148 13.23 8.95 7.23
N ASN A 149 12.50 7.89 6.89
CA ASN A 149 12.66 7.19 5.63
C ASN A 149 12.26 8.06 4.43
N LEU A 150 11.17 8.84 4.55
CA LEU A 150 10.75 9.80 3.53
C LEU A 150 11.76 10.93 3.38
N ASP A 151 12.24 11.50 4.47
CA ASP A 151 13.29 12.52 4.43
C ASP A 151 14.53 12.00 3.73
N SER A 152 15.03 10.82 4.11
CA SER A 152 16.18 10.17 3.45
C SER A 152 15.93 9.95 1.96
N MET A 153 14.71 9.54 1.58
CA MET A 153 14.32 9.37 0.18
C MET A 153 14.36 10.70 -0.59
N PHE A 154 13.84 11.79 -0.04
CA PHE A 154 13.87 13.11 -0.68
C PHE A 154 15.28 13.67 -0.80
N HIS A 155 16.10 13.51 0.25
CA HIS A 155 17.50 13.91 0.20
C HIS A 155 18.26 13.17 -0.91
N LYS A 156 17.99 11.88 -1.12
CA LYS A 156 18.57 11.09 -2.22
C LYS A 156 17.99 11.44 -3.58
N ASN A 157 16.76 11.97 -3.64
CA ASN A 157 16.04 12.25 -4.87
C ASN A 157 15.48 13.69 -4.88
N PRO A 158 16.33 14.74 -4.97
CA PRO A 158 15.89 16.13 -4.81
C PRO A 158 14.86 16.59 -5.86
N ARG A 159 14.76 15.90 -7.00
CA ARG A 159 13.75 16.20 -8.03
C ARG A 159 12.34 15.73 -7.66
N LEU A 160 12.22 14.81 -6.70
CA LEU A 160 10.95 14.36 -6.13
C LEU A 160 10.53 15.20 -4.94
N ASP A 161 11.48 15.92 -4.33
CA ASP A 161 11.21 16.94 -3.33
C ASP A 161 10.54 18.13 -4.02
N ARG A 162 9.21 18.11 -4.05
CA ARG A 162 8.38 19.21 -4.54
C ARG A 162 7.84 19.96 -3.33
N PRO A 163 8.52 21.03 -2.87
CA PRO A 163 8.19 21.70 -1.62
C PRO A 163 6.76 22.27 -1.57
N GLN A 164 6.16 22.60 -2.72
CA GLN A 164 4.77 23.09 -2.78
C GLN A 164 3.69 22.00 -2.63
N ILE A 165 4.04 20.71 -2.68
CA ILE A 165 3.06 19.61 -2.54
C ILE A 165 3.26 18.85 -1.23
N PHE A 166 4.49 18.76 -0.72
CA PHE A 166 4.79 17.87 0.42
C PHE A 166 4.76 18.58 1.78
N VAL A 167 5.23 19.82 1.87
CA VAL A 167 5.30 20.56 3.16
C VAL A 167 3.91 20.92 3.70
N ASP A 168 2.94 21.12 2.81
CA ASP A 168 1.54 21.40 3.17
C ASP A 168 0.71 20.13 3.46
N TYR A 169 1.15 18.94 3.03
CA TYR A 169 0.40 17.67 3.16
C TYR A 169 0.98 16.68 4.18
N TYR A 170 2.28 16.73 4.48
CA TYR A 170 2.98 15.69 5.27
C TYR A 170 3.47 16.14 6.64
N ASN A 171 3.07 17.34 7.09
CA ASN A 171 2.97 17.56 8.52
C ASN A 171 1.75 16.79 9.02
N TYR A 172 1.91 15.92 10.03
CA TYR A 172 0.76 15.32 10.71
C TYR A 172 -0.22 16.46 11.05
N PRO A 173 -1.38 16.54 10.39
CA PRO A 173 -2.09 17.80 10.32
C PRO A 173 -2.54 18.21 11.73
N LYS A 174 -2.08 19.37 12.18
CA LYS A 174 -2.64 20.06 13.36
C LYS A 174 -3.97 20.73 13.02
N ALA A 175 -4.23 20.95 11.73
CA ALA A 175 -5.49 21.45 11.20
C ALA A 175 -6.53 20.32 11.14
N LEU A 176 -7.81 20.70 11.16
CA LEU A 176 -8.92 19.75 11.02
C LEU A 176 -8.93 19.14 9.60
N ASP A 177 -9.15 17.84 9.50
CA ASP A 177 -9.34 17.16 8.23
C ASP A 177 -10.63 17.64 7.53
N TYR A 178 -10.56 17.81 6.21
CA TYR A 178 -11.73 18.10 5.39
C TYR A 178 -12.48 16.81 5.09
N LEU A 179 -13.56 16.57 5.82
CA LEU A 179 -14.44 15.43 5.58
C LEU A 179 -15.38 15.72 4.38
N PHE A 180 -15.46 14.78 3.45
CA PHE A 180 -16.48 14.80 2.40
C PHE A 180 -17.82 14.34 2.96
N LYS A 181 -18.93 14.89 2.46
CA LYS A 181 -20.27 14.36 2.77
C LYS A 181 -20.36 12.93 2.27
N THR A 182 -20.85 12.01 3.10
CA THR A 182 -20.94 10.60 2.76
C THR A 182 -22.18 10.33 1.89
N ASP A 183 -22.00 9.78 0.69
CA ASP A 183 -23.10 9.19 -0.09
C ASP A 183 -23.44 7.75 0.36
N PHE A 184 -22.68 7.23 1.34
CA PHE A 184 -22.86 5.91 1.92
C PHE A 184 -23.64 6.00 3.23
N VAL A 185 -24.75 5.25 3.33
CA VAL A 185 -25.48 5.02 4.56
C VAL A 185 -24.93 3.74 5.20
N TYR A 186 -24.51 3.84 6.46
CA TYR A 186 -24.00 2.72 7.26
C TYR A 186 -25.10 1.94 7.96
#